data_AF-A0A2V9HPY4-F1
#
_entry.id   AF-A0A2V9HPY4-F1
#
_cell.length_a   1.000
_cell.length_b   1.000
_cell.length_c   1.000
_cell.angle_alpha   90.00
_cell.angle_beta   90.00
_cell.angle_gamma   90.00
#
_symmetry.space_group_name_H-M   'P 1'
#
loop_
_entity.id
_entity.type
_entity.pdbx_description
1 polymer ?
#
loop_
_entity_poly.entity_id
_entity_poly.type
_entity_poly.pdbx_seq_one_letter_code
_entity_poly.pdbx_strand_id
1 'polypeptide(L)'
;MALALLLLPLTDQAQQSSPDKPQAPTPAPSSAPKQEPAQKSNETIISVVNLVDVLFTVLNRRNKLVPELEKGDFKIWDDKALQEIRYFSKQTDLPLRIGMLLDTSNSIRDRIKFEQDASTNFLFSVLRRNKDEAFVMTFDDEPQIVQP
;
A
#
# COMPACT_ATOMS: atom_id res chain seq x y z
N MET A 1 40.03 -22.38 -30.93
CA MET A 1 40.66 -21.17 -30.40
C MET A 1 40.52 -21.22 -28.88
N ALA A 2 41.52 -21.84 -28.25
CA ALA A 2 41.63 -22.00 -26.82
C ALA A 2 42.51 -20.87 -26.29
N LEU A 3 42.15 -20.27 -25.15
CA LEU A 3 43.11 -19.55 -24.33
C LEU A 3 42.69 -19.63 -22.87
N ALA A 4 43.23 -20.65 -22.20
CA ALA A 4 43.36 -20.70 -20.75
C ALA A 4 44.57 -19.84 -20.37
N LEU A 5 44.43 -18.97 -19.37
CA LEU A 5 45.56 -18.32 -18.70
C LEU A 5 45.46 -18.61 -17.20
N LEU A 6 46.23 -19.61 -16.75
CA LEU A 6 46.60 -19.83 -15.36
C LEU A 6 47.80 -18.92 -15.05
N LEU A 7 47.79 -18.22 -13.92
CA LEU A 7 49.03 -17.79 -13.26
C LEU A 7 48.93 -17.99 -11.74
N LEU A 8 49.98 -18.63 -11.23
CA LEU A 8 50.22 -19.20 -9.90
C LEU A 8 50.95 -18.19 -8.97
N PRO A 9 51.13 -18.51 -7.66
CA PRO A 9 51.34 -17.53 -6.59
C PRO A 9 52.80 -17.16 -6.36
N LEU A 10 53.05 -16.02 -5.70
CA LEU A 10 54.34 -15.73 -5.09
C LEU A 10 54.37 -16.26 -3.65
N THR A 11 55.24 -17.24 -3.44
CA THR A 11 55.77 -17.69 -2.14
C THR A 11 56.86 -16.73 -1.66
N ASP A 12 56.84 -16.40 -0.36
CA ASP A 12 58.04 -15.95 0.38
C ASP A 12 58.32 -16.93 1.52
N GLN A 13 59.60 -17.23 1.73
CA GLN A 13 60.13 -18.41 2.43
C GLN A 13 61.20 -17.95 3.42
N ALA A 14 61.01 -18.25 4.70
CA ALA A 14 62.05 -18.40 5.72
C ALA A 14 61.38 -19.14 6.91
N GLN A 15 61.94 -20.16 7.56
CA GLN A 15 63.33 -20.55 7.69
C GLN A 15 63.43 -22.04 8.04
N GLN A 16 64.56 -22.59 7.65
CA GLN A 16 64.96 -23.98 7.58
C GLN A 16 65.64 -24.43 8.89
N SER A 17 65.33 -25.64 9.36
CA SER A 17 66.26 -26.46 10.15
C SER A 17 66.10 -27.94 9.76
N SER A 18 67.23 -28.58 9.51
CA SER A 18 67.40 -29.89 8.87
C SER A 18 67.41 -31.03 9.91
N PRO A 19 67.78 -32.30 9.56
CA PRO A 19 66.85 -33.43 9.59
C PRO A 19 67.22 -34.49 10.63
N ASP A 20 66.26 -35.32 11.04
CA ASP A 20 66.59 -36.68 11.49
C ASP A 20 65.43 -37.65 11.19
N LYS A 21 65.77 -38.87 10.77
CA LYS A 21 64.87 -39.93 10.31
C LYS A 21 65.37 -41.25 10.95
N PRO A 22 64.58 -42.31 11.14
CA PRO A 22 63.14 -42.49 11.40
C PRO A 22 62.88 -43.24 12.72
N GLN A 23 61.79 -42.93 13.44
CA GLN A 23 61.25 -43.85 14.45
C GLN A 23 59.77 -44.06 14.18
N ALA A 24 59.41 -45.28 13.78
CA ALA A 24 58.03 -45.71 13.63
C ALA A 24 57.44 -46.05 15.01
N PRO A 25 56.22 -45.60 15.29
CA PRO A 25 55.27 -46.41 16.04
C PRO A 25 53.97 -46.62 15.25
N THR A 26 53.63 -47.91 15.12
CA THR A 26 52.32 -48.59 15.12
C THR A 26 51.04 -47.72 15.11
N PRO A 27 50.01 -48.10 14.31
CA PRO A 27 48.86 -47.26 14.00
C PRO A 27 47.92 -47.02 15.20
N ALA A 28 47.59 -45.76 15.46
CA ALA A 28 46.48 -45.37 16.32
C ALA A 28 45.14 -45.43 15.55
N PRO A 29 44.01 -45.63 16.24
CA PRO A 29 42.74 -46.07 15.63
C PRO A 29 42.10 -45.03 14.71
N SER A 30 41.41 -45.55 13.69
CA SER A 30 40.58 -44.84 12.70
C SER A 30 39.83 -43.63 13.26
N SER A 31 40.14 -42.45 12.71
CA SER A 31 39.39 -41.22 12.88
C SER A 31 38.02 -41.35 12.22
N ALA A 32 36.95 -41.30 13.01
CA ALA A 32 35.59 -41.08 12.51
C ALA A 32 35.53 -39.79 11.68
N PRO A 33 34.73 -39.72 10.60
CA PRO A 33 34.58 -38.49 9.83
C PRO A 33 33.99 -37.40 10.71
N LYS A 34 34.75 -36.31 10.84
CA LYS A 34 34.30 -35.07 11.47
C LYS A 34 33.19 -34.51 10.59
N GLN A 35 31.94 -34.59 11.02
CA GLN A 35 30.82 -33.90 10.39
C GLN A 35 31.10 -32.39 10.46
N GLU A 36 31.43 -31.84 9.31
CA GLU A 36 31.51 -30.41 9.07
C GLU A 36 30.12 -29.80 9.34
N PRO A 37 30.01 -28.69 10.09
CA PRO A 37 28.72 -28.07 10.36
C PRO A 37 28.13 -27.66 9.00
N ALA A 38 26.98 -28.26 8.67
CA ALA A 38 26.23 -27.91 7.46
C ALA A 38 26.06 -26.39 7.42
N GLN A 39 26.74 -25.74 6.48
CA GLN A 39 26.52 -24.35 6.15
C GLN A 39 25.04 -24.22 5.78
N LYS A 40 24.26 -23.61 6.67
CA LYS A 40 22.89 -23.20 6.35
C LYS A 40 23.00 -22.26 5.16
N SER A 41 22.56 -22.72 4.00
CA SER A 41 22.39 -21.86 2.84
C SER A 41 21.50 -20.70 3.28
N ASN A 42 21.97 -19.46 3.07
CA ASN A 42 21.15 -18.27 3.25
C ASN A 42 20.16 -18.20 2.07
N GLU A 43 19.24 -19.15 2.00
CA GLU A 43 18.17 -19.16 1.01
C GLU A 43 17.17 -18.07 1.37
N THR A 44 17.08 -17.06 0.51
CA THR A 44 16.10 -15.99 0.66
C THR A 44 14.77 -16.48 0.13
N ILE A 45 13.78 -16.63 1.02
CA ILE A 45 12.41 -16.92 0.63
C ILE A 45 11.76 -15.62 0.13
N ILE A 46 11.41 -15.59 -1.15
CA ILE A 46 10.64 -14.49 -1.75
C ILE A 46 9.17 -14.93 -1.79
N SER A 47 8.29 -14.17 -1.13
CA SER A 47 6.85 -14.40 -1.15
C SER A 47 6.15 -13.18 -1.76
N VAL A 48 5.34 -13.41 -2.79
CA VAL A 48 4.52 -12.38 -3.42
C VAL A 48 3.17 -12.37 -2.71
N VAL A 49 2.85 -11.25 -2.05
CA VAL A 49 1.57 -11.05 -1.38
C VAL A 49 0.73 -10.03 -2.14
N ASN A 50 -0.56 -10.32 -2.29
CA ASN A 50 -1.51 -9.39 -2.90
C ASN A 50 -2.12 -8.52 -1.79
N LEU A 51 -1.92 -7.20 -1.88
CA LEU A 51 -2.64 -6.25 -1.08
C LEU A 51 -3.95 -5.90 -1.79
N VAL A 52 -5.07 -5.95 -1.08
CA VAL A 52 -6.41 -5.68 -1.63
C VAL A 52 -7.03 -4.51 -0.88
N ASP A 53 -7.54 -3.54 -1.63
CA ASP A 53 -8.26 -2.39 -1.07
C ASP A 53 -9.73 -2.76 -0.82
N VAL A 54 -10.22 -2.50 0.40
CA VAL A 54 -11.62 -2.72 0.79
C VAL A 54 -12.25 -1.39 1.16
N LEU A 55 -13.20 -0.93 0.35
CA LEU A 55 -13.97 0.28 0.60
C LEU A 55 -15.28 -0.07 1.30
N PHE A 56 -15.59 0.63 2.38
CA PHE A 56 -16.82 0.42 3.13
C PHE A 56 -17.32 1.73 3.76
N THR A 57 -18.57 1.72 4.21
CA THR A 57 -19.20 2.84 4.92
C THR A 57 -19.92 2.32 6.15
N VAL A 58 -19.76 3.00 7.28
CA VAL A 58 -20.43 2.63 8.54
C VAL A 58 -21.54 3.62 8.87
N LEU A 59 -22.75 3.09 9.02
CA LEU A 59 -23.94 3.84 9.42
C LEU A 59 -24.40 3.39 10.80
N ASN A 60 -24.88 4.33 11.60
CA ASN A 60 -25.58 4.01 12.84
C ASN A 60 -27.04 3.61 12.57
N ARG A 61 -27.77 3.23 13.62
CA ARG A 61 -29.20 2.84 13.54
C ARG A 61 -30.14 3.92 12.98
N ARG A 62 -29.69 5.17 12.92
CA ARG A 62 -30.44 6.31 12.37
C ARG A 62 -29.96 6.69 10.96
N ASN A 63 -29.24 5.80 10.27
CA ASN A 63 -28.65 6.02 8.94
C ASN A 63 -27.70 7.23 8.87
N LYS A 64 -27.03 7.57 9.97
CA LYS A 64 -25.99 8.62 9.99
C LYS A 64 -24.60 7.98 9.93
N LEU A 65 -23.70 8.61 9.19
CA LEU A 65 -22.29 8.22 9.11
C LEU A 65 -21.64 8.22 10.50
N VAL A 66 -20.76 7.25 10.72
CA VAL A 66 -19.93 7.14 11.95
C VAL A 66 -18.46 7.32 11.58
N PRO A 67 -17.95 8.57 11.49
CA PRO A 67 -16.58 8.84 11.03
C PRO A 67 -15.50 8.63 12.11
N GLU A 68 -15.91 8.43 13.35
CA GLU A 68 -15.02 8.39 14.53
C GLU A 68 -14.32 7.03 14.70
N LEU A 69 -14.73 5.98 13.97
CA LEU A 69 -14.14 4.64 14.08
C LEU A 69 -12.69 4.61 13.61
N GLU A 70 -11.81 3.97 14.36
CA GLU A 70 -10.39 3.84 14.10
C GLU A 70 -10.04 2.42 13.62
N LYS A 71 -8.81 2.23 13.10
CA LYS A 71 -8.33 0.92 12.62
C LYS A 71 -8.61 -0.24 13.60
N GLY A 72 -8.49 0.01 14.91
CA GLY A 72 -8.69 -0.99 15.96
C GLY A 72 -10.13 -1.47 16.13
N ASP A 73 -11.10 -0.74 15.60
CA ASP A 73 -12.52 -1.09 15.65
C ASP A 73 -12.90 -2.12 14.57
N PHE A 74 -11.95 -2.46 13.68
CA PHE A 74 -12.17 -3.35 12.55
C PHE A 74 -11.34 -4.63 12.66
N LYS A 75 -11.94 -5.72 12.19
CA LYS A 75 -11.29 -7.00 11.98
C LYS A 75 -11.71 -7.49 10.60
N ILE A 76 -10.74 -7.93 9.81
CA ILE A 76 -10.97 -8.51 8.49
C ILE A 76 -10.69 -9.99 8.59
N TRP A 77 -11.61 -10.81 8.11
CA TRP A 77 -11.42 -12.24 8.00
C TRP A 77 -11.46 -12.66 6.54
N ASP A 78 -10.54 -13.52 6.16
CA ASP A 78 -10.51 -14.19 4.87
C ASP A 78 -10.43 -15.69 5.13
N ASP A 79 -11.39 -16.46 4.60
CA ASP A 79 -11.54 -17.90 4.87
C ASP A 79 -11.37 -18.31 6.34
N LYS A 80 -11.96 -17.50 7.25
CA LYS A 80 -11.92 -17.63 8.72
C LYS A 80 -10.56 -17.33 9.36
N ALA A 81 -9.54 -16.98 8.58
CA ALA A 81 -8.27 -16.45 9.08
C ALA A 81 -8.36 -14.93 9.28
N LEU A 82 -7.91 -14.44 10.44
CA LEU A 82 -7.84 -13.01 10.71
C LEU A 82 -6.70 -12.38 9.90
N GLN A 83 -7.02 -11.33 9.15
CA GLN A 83 -6.08 -10.60 8.31
C GLN A 83 -5.61 -9.32 8.99
N GLU A 84 -4.33 -8.98 8.79
CA GLU A 84 -3.76 -7.74 9.28
C GLU A 84 -4.13 -6.57 8.36
N ILE A 85 -4.72 -5.52 8.93
CA ILE A 85 -4.98 -4.27 8.22
C ILE A 85 -3.66 -3.50 8.12
N ARG A 86 -2.98 -3.54 6.96
CA ARG A 86 -1.71 -2.81 6.75
C ARG A 86 -1.92 -1.30 6.67
N TYR A 87 -2.91 -0.87 5.90
CA TYR A 87 -3.25 0.53 5.68
C TYR A 87 -4.71 0.77 6.07
N PHE A 88 -4.95 1.86 6.78
CA PHE A 88 -6.30 2.31 7.13
C PHE A 88 -6.36 3.80 6.87
N SER A 89 -7.30 4.23 6.04
CA SER A 89 -7.49 5.63 5.70
C SER A 89 -8.97 5.97 5.70
N LYS A 90 -9.31 7.05 6.40
CA LYS A 90 -10.65 7.63 6.35
C LYS A 90 -10.68 8.53 5.11
N GLN A 91 -11.45 8.12 4.10
CA GLN A 91 -11.72 8.95 2.92
C GLN A 91 -12.74 10.05 3.25
N THR A 92 -12.50 10.83 4.31
CA THR A 92 -13.36 11.92 4.78
C THR A 92 -12.88 13.29 4.32
N ASP A 93 -11.67 13.40 3.76
CA ASP A 93 -11.07 14.69 3.39
C ASP A 93 -10.80 14.88 1.89
N LEU A 94 -11.41 14.09 1.02
CA LEU A 94 -11.26 14.32 -0.41
C LEU A 94 -12.01 15.60 -0.83
N PRO A 95 -11.36 16.51 -1.59
CA PRO A 95 -12.03 17.63 -2.23
C PRO A 95 -13.21 17.16 -3.08
N LEU A 96 -14.41 17.64 -2.77
CA LEU A 96 -15.59 17.39 -3.59
C LEU A 96 -15.62 18.37 -4.77
N ARG A 97 -16.03 17.87 -5.93
CA ARG A 97 -16.33 18.68 -7.12
C ARG A 97 -17.76 18.42 -7.55
N ILE A 98 -18.64 19.41 -7.37
CA ILE A 98 -20.09 19.25 -7.60
C ILE A 98 -20.55 20.14 -8.75
N GLY A 99 -21.11 19.55 -9.79
CA GLY A 99 -21.84 20.27 -10.84
C GLY A 99 -23.34 20.09 -10.64
N MET A 100 -24.09 21.19 -10.55
CA MET A 100 -25.54 21.15 -10.37
C MET A 100 -26.25 21.79 -11.56
N LEU A 101 -27.10 21.02 -12.25
CA LEU A 101 -27.93 21.49 -13.36
C LEU A 101 -29.34 21.77 -12.88
N LEU A 102 -29.84 22.99 -13.13
CA LEU A 102 -31.19 23.45 -12.79
C LEU A 102 -31.98 23.72 -14.06
N ASP A 103 -33.18 23.15 -14.17
CA ASP A 103 -34.12 23.44 -15.26
C ASP A 103 -34.80 24.79 -14.98
N THR A 104 -34.72 25.73 -15.93
CA THR A 104 -35.38 27.04 -15.87
C THR A 104 -36.47 27.21 -16.92
N SER A 105 -36.91 26.12 -17.54
CA SER A 105 -37.99 26.14 -18.53
C SER A 105 -39.29 26.73 -17.95
N ASN A 106 -40.15 27.24 -18.83
CA ASN A 106 -41.41 27.90 -18.46
C ASN A 106 -42.33 27.07 -17.54
N SER A 107 -42.11 25.76 -17.43
CA SER A 107 -42.87 24.86 -16.56
C SER A 107 -42.61 25.06 -15.06
N ILE A 108 -41.53 25.74 -14.67
CA ILE A 108 -41.09 25.88 -13.27
C ILE A 108 -41.12 27.34 -12.78
N ARG A 109 -41.59 28.27 -13.63
CA ARG A 109 -41.46 29.73 -13.49
C ARG A 109 -41.92 30.31 -12.14
N ASP A 110 -42.94 29.73 -11.53
CA ASP A 110 -43.48 30.18 -10.24
C ASP A 110 -42.64 29.72 -9.03
N ARG A 111 -41.70 28.78 -9.22
CA ARG A 111 -40.86 28.16 -8.18
C ARG A 111 -39.36 28.29 -8.39
N ILE A 112 -38.89 28.79 -9.55
CA ILE A 112 -37.46 28.93 -9.87
C ILE A 112 -36.66 29.61 -8.75
N LYS A 113 -37.16 30.71 -8.17
CA LYS A 113 -36.46 31.41 -7.07
C LYS A 113 -36.29 30.51 -5.85
N PHE A 114 -37.35 29.80 -5.46
CA PHE A 114 -37.32 28.88 -4.34
C PHE A 114 -36.39 27.69 -4.61
N GLU A 115 -36.40 27.13 -5.81
CA GLU A 115 -35.54 26.01 -6.19
C GLU A 115 -34.07 26.42 -6.25
N GLN A 116 -33.75 27.59 -6.82
CA GLN A 116 -32.40 28.16 -6.80
C GLN A 116 -31.91 28.42 -5.37
N ASP A 117 -32.76 29.00 -4.52
CA ASP A 117 -32.42 29.26 -3.11
C ASP A 117 -32.18 27.96 -2.34
N ALA A 118 -33.04 26.94 -2.53
CA ALA A 118 -32.88 25.63 -1.90
C ALA A 118 -31.60 24.93 -2.37
N SER A 119 -31.30 25.02 -3.66
CA SER A 119 -30.13 24.40 -4.29
C SER A 119 -28.82 25.08 -3.84
N THR A 120 -28.85 26.41 -3.72
CA THR A 120 -27.76 27.22 -3.18
C THR A 120 -27.51 26.89 -1.71
N ASN A 121 -28.55 26.84 -0.90
CA ASN A 121 -28.46 26.47 0.52
C ASN A 121 -27.94 25.03 0.70
N PHE A 122 -28.35 24.10 -0.17
CA PHE A 122 -27.83 22.74 -0.18
C PHE A 122 -26.32 22.73 -0.43
N LEU A 123 -25.84 23.40 -1.48
CA LEU A 123 -24.41 23.50 -1.77
C LEU A 123 -23.64 24.11 -0.59
N PHE A 124 -24.13 25.19 0.01
CA PHE A 124 -23.50 25.76 1.21
C PHE A 124 -23.48 24.82 2.42
N SER A 125 -24.46 23.92 2.54
CA SER A 125 -24.51 22.94 3.64
C SER A 125 -23.58 21.74 3.44
N VAL A 126 -23.23 21.41 2.19
CA VAL A 126 -22.44 20.24 1.82
C VAL A 126 -20.97 20.59 1.57
N LEU A 127 -20.69 21.76 1.01
CA LEU A 127 -19.35 22.18 0.63
C LEU A 127 -18.57 22.72 1.83
N ARG A 128 -17.34 22.23 2.01
CA ARG A 128 -16.38 22.80 2.95
C ARG A 128 -15.64 23.94 2.27
N ARG A 129 -15.73 25.12 2.87
CA ARG A 129 -15.04 26.33 2.37
C ARG A 129 -13.55 26.05 2.17
N ASN A 130 -13.00 26.48 1.03
CA ASN A 130 -11.60 26.36 0.63
C ASN A 130 -11.09 24.92 0.37
N LYS A 131 -11.97 23.92 0.35
CA LYS A 131 -11.61 22.53 -0.02
C LYS A 131 -12.44 21.99 -1.17
N ASP A 132 -13.74 22.30 -1.18
CA ASP A 132 -14.66 21.75 -2.16
C ASP A 132 -15.03 22.83 -3.20
N GLU A 133 -15.17 22.41 -4.46
CA GLU A 133 -15.52 23.28 -5.59
C GLU A 133 -16.92 22.91 -6.10
N ALA A 134 -17.73 23.91 -6.44
CA ALA A 134 -19.00 23.66 -7.09
C ALA A 134 -19.36 24.74 -8.11
N PHE A 135 -20.16 24.36 -9.09
CA PHE A 135 -20.80 25.30 -10.00
C PHE A 135 -22.27 24.96 -10.18
N VAL A 136 -23.06 25.98 -10.48
CA VAL A 136 -24.47 25.83 -10.85
C VAL A 136 -24.60 26.19 -12.32
N MET A 137 -25.36 25.40 -13.05
CA MET A 137 -25.70 25.68 -14.44
C MET A 137 -27.21 25.61 -14.58
N THR A 138 -27.81 26.62 -15.19
CA THR A 138 -29.23 26.60 -15.54
C THR A 138 -29.37 26.25 -17.02
N PHE A 139 -30.45 25.57 -17.39
CA PHE A 139 -30.76 25.32 -18.80
C PHE A 139 -32.24 25.59 -19.10
N ASP A 140 -32.48 26.25 -20.24
CA ASP A 140 -33.78 26.32 -20.91
C ASP A 140 -33.63 25.84 -22.37
N ASP A 141 -33.56 26.75 -23.35
CA ASP A 141 -33.13 26.47 -24.73
C ASP A 141 -31.58 26.57 -24.87
N GLU A 142 -30.88 27.36 -24.03
CA GLU A 142 -29.41 27.42 -23.98
C GLU A 142 -28.86 27.37 -22.53
N PRO A 143 -27.77 26.63 -22.26
CA PRO A 143 -27.20 26.53 -20.93
C PRO A 143 -26.46 27.81 -20.51
N GLN A 144 -26.72 28.29 -19.30
CA GLN A 144 -26.04 29.43 -18.67
C GLN A 144 -25.30 28.98 -17.41
N ILE A 145 -24.05 29.42 -17.24
CA ILE A 145 -23.23 29.09 -16.06
C ILE A 145 -23.39 30.18 -15.00
N VAL A 146 -23.75 29.78 -13.78
CA VAL A 146 -23.81 30.66 -12.60
C VAL A 146 -22.79 30.16 -11.57
N GLN A 147 -21.71 30.93 -11.37
CA GLN A 147 -20.71 30.66 -10.32
C GLN A 147 -20.89 31.66 -9.17
N PRO A 148 -20.91 31.21 -7.91
CA PRO A 148 -20.88 32.08 -6.73
C PRO A 148 -19.48 32.64 -6.44
#